data_AF-A0A962I9X1-F1
#
_entry.id   AF-A0A962I9X1-F1
#
_cell.length_a   1.000
_cell.length_b   1.000
_cell.length_c   1.000
_cell.angle_alpha   90.00
_cell.angle_beta   90.00
_cell.angle_gamma   90.00
#
_symmetry.space_group_name_H-M   'P 1'
#
loop_
_entity.id
_entity.type
_entity.pdbx_description
1 polymer ?
#
loop_
_entity_poly.entity_id
_entity_poly.type
_entity_poly.pdbx_seq_one_letter_code
_entity_poly.pdbx_strand_id
1 'polypeptide(L)'
;IAAIDDQASEAGDPGVFQVARTAGNPDSELFVFFSVEGSASPSGPGRDYLLDPNLLIGPQPPRLRFAPGITSKLVTVNPINDGDPNEPAFEDVILTIRGDIGQYLIVPGNETASVDIANLIDAVFEDGFEAMD
;
A
#
# COMPACT_ATOMS: atom_id res chain seq x y z
N ILE A 1 5.67 -0.93 10.96
CA ILE A 1 5.11 -0.34 9.72
C ILE A 1 4.07 0.70 10.12
N ALA A 2 3.88 1.74 9.35
CA ALA A 2 2.77 2.69 9.52
C ALA A 2 2.33 3.21 8.15
N ALA A 3 1.05 3.56 7.99
CA ALA A 3 0.63 4.46 6.93
C ALA A 3 0.96 5.88 7.40
N ILE A 4 1.81 6.57 6.65
CA ILE A 4 2.13 7.99 6.89
C ILE A 4 1.28 8.92 6.02
N ASP A 5 0.62 8.32 5.04
CA ASP A 5 -0.47 8.88 4.25
C ASP A 5 -1.45 7.74 3.99
N ASP A 6 -2.57 7.73 4.70
CA ASP A 6 -3.56 6.65 4.71
C ASP A 6 -4.79 6.93 3.84
N GLN A 7 -4.83 8.07 3.13
CA GLN A 7 -5.94 8.48 2.28
C GLN A 7 -5.45 8.73 0.86
N ALA A 8 -5.67 7.76 -0.03
CA ALA A 8 -5.33 7.84 -1.44
C ALA A 8 -6.58 8.09 -2.29
N SER A 9 -6.40 8.50 -3.54
CA SER A 9 -7.49 8.67 -4.50
C SER A 9 -7.06 8.49 -5.94
N GLU A 10 -7.95 7.91 -6.73
CA GLU A 10 -7.85 7.86 -8.20
C GLU A 10 -7.83 9.25 -8.88
N ALA A 11 -8.17 10.32 -8.15
CA ALA A 11 -8.00 11.70 -8.59
C ALA A 11 -6.52 12.14 -8.69
N GLY A 12 -5.58 11.28 -8.26
CA GLY A 12 -4.14 11.50 -8.36
C GLY A 12 -3.44 11.66 -7.01
N ASP A 13 -4.05 11.21 -5.92
CA ASP A 13 -3.48 11.27 -4.57
C ASP A 13 -2.93 9.88 -4.15
N PRO A 14 -1.62 9.71 -3.95
CA PRO A 14 -1.06 8.41 -3.59
C PRO A 14 -1.08 8.17 -2.08
N GLY A 15 -1.37 6.94 -1.67
CA GLY A 15 -1.17 6.50 -0.29
C GLY A 15 0.27 6.07 -0.03
N VAL A 16 0.75 6.19 1.20
CA VAL A 16 2.14 5.91 1.55
C VAL A 16 2.28 5.15 2.87
N PHE A 17 2.87 3.96 2.79
CA PHE A 17 3.38 3.25 3.95
C PHE A 17 4.86 3.59 4.20
N GLN A 18 5.22 3.72 5.47
CA GLN A 18 6.60 3.71 5.93
C GLN A 18 6.94 2.40 6.65
N VAL A 19 7.99 1.75 6.17
CA VAL A 19 8.58 0.57 6.80
C VAL A 19 9.92 0.96 7.40
N ALA A 20 10.01 0.91 8.73
CA ALA A 20 11.21 1.24 9.48
C ALA A 20 11.92 -0.01 9.97
N ARG A 21 13.24 -0.08 9.78
CA ARG A 21 14.12 -1.04 10.42
C ARG A 21 14.49 -0.52 11.80
N THR A 22 13.91 -1.11 12.84
CA THR A 22 14.06 -0.67 14.23
C THR A 22 15.13 -1.43 15.02
N ALA A 23 15.66 -2.53 14.48
CA ALA A 23 16.63 -3.40 15.14
C ALA A 23 17.61 -4.09 14.17
N GLY A 24 18.63 -4.73 14.74
CA GLY A 24 19.72 -5.39 14.02
C GLY A 24 20.80 -4.42 13.53
N ASN A 25 21.84 -4.95 12.86
CA ASN A 25 22.94 -4.14 12.34
C ASN A 25 22.53 -3.38 11.06
N PRO A 26 22.40 -2.04 11.07
CA PRO A 26 21.95 -1.27 9.91
C PRO A 26 22.88 -1.39 8.70
N ASP A 27 24.17 -1.70 8.92
CA ASP A 27 25.16 -1.85 7.84
C ASP A 27 25.08 -3.21 7.13
N SER A 28 24.30 -4.15 7.64
CA SER A 28 24.00 -5.42 6.96
C SER A 28 22.76 -5.28 6.09
N GLU A 29 22.80 -5.84 4.88
CA GLU A 29 21.61 -5.97 4.04
C GLU A 29 20.51 -6.75 4.76
N LEU A 30 19.26 -6.33 4.55
CA LEU A 30 18.08 -6.96 5.11
C LEU A 30 16.98 -7.06 4.05
N PHE A 31 16.39 -8.26 3.93
CA PHE A 31 15.15 -8.47 3.17
C PHE A 31 13.99 -8.66 4.14
N VAL A 32 12.89 -7.94 3.87
CA VAL A 32 11.65 -8.02 4.66
C VAL A 32 10.54 -8.52 3.76
N PHE A 33 9.96 -9.66 4.08
CA PHE A 33 8.81 -10.20 3.35
C PHE A 33 7.52 -9.52 3.75
N PHE A 34 6.63 -9.37 2.79
CA PHE A 34 5.30 -8.81 3.04
C PHE A 34 4.24 -9.54 2.22
N SER A 35 2.99 -9.29 2.57
CA SER A 35 1.85 -9.55 1.70
C SER A 35 1.03 -8.29 1.54
N VAL A 36 0.30 -8.24 0.44
CA VAL A 36 -0.70 -7.21 0.18
C VAL A 36 -2.03 -7.91 0.06
N GLU A 37 -2.99 -7.46 0.86
CA GLU A 37 -4.37 -7.89 0.90
C GLU A 37 -5.25 -6.63 0.87
N GLY A 38 -6.56 -6.78 1.04
CA GLY A 38 -7.54 -5.69 0.91
C GLY A 38 -8.56 -5.98 -0.17
N SER A 39 -9.46 -5.03 -0.37
CA SER A 39 -10.47 -5.03 -1.42
C SER A 39 -9.88 -4.62 -2.78
N ALA A 40 -8.93 -3.69 -2.78
CA ALA A 40 -8.21 -3.27 -3.98
C ALA A 40 -7.19 -4.34 -4.45
N SER A 41 -7.14 -4.58 -5.75
CA SER A 41 -6.30 -5.54 -6.45
C SER A 41 -5.09 -4.89 -7.15
N PRO A 42 -3.85 -5.32 -6.88
CA PRO A 42 -2.65 -4.83 -7.58
C PRO A 42 -2.40 -5.53 -8.93
N SER A 43 -3.24 -6.49 -9.34
CA SER A 43 -2.92 -7.41 -10.44
C SER A 43 -4.14 -7.87 -11.24
N GLY A 44 -3.91 -8.31 -12.49
CA GLY A 44 -4.97 -8.75 -13.39
C GLY A 44 -5.57 -7.62 -14.24
N PRO A 45 -6.57 -7.92 -15.09
CA PRO A 45 -7.43 -6.91 -15.71
C PRO A 45 -8.32 -6.24 -14.65
N GLY A 46 -8.45 -4.91 -14.68
CA GLY A 46 -9.11 -4.15 -13.59
C GLY A 46 -8.29 -4.22 -12.32
N ARG A 47 -7.09 -3.62 -12.34
CA ARG A 47 -6.28 -3.46 -11.14
C ARG A 47 -6.46 -2.02 -10.67
N ASP A 48 -6.51 -1.85 -9.37
CA ASP A 48 -6.96 -0.59 -8.78
C ASP A 48 -5.76 0.27 -8.38
N TYR A 49 -4.55 -0.31 -8.30
CA TYR A 49 -3.33 0.43 -8.01
C TYR A 49 -2.04 -0.20 -8.56
N LEU A 50 -1.00 0.62 -8.63
CA LEU A 50 0.40 0.22 -8.76
C LEU A 50 1.16 0.50 -7.46
N LEU A 51 1.97 -0.47 -7.03
CA LEU A 51 3.00 -0.20 -6.03
C LEU A 51 4.30 0.27 -6.69
N ASP A 52 5.07 1.12 -6.01
CA ASP A 52 6.37 1.60 -6.50
C ASP A 52 7.30 0.44 -6.94
N PRO A 53 7.89 0.49 -8.15
CA PRO A 53 8.77 -0.56 -8.70
C PRO A 53 10.05 -0.83 -7.90
N ASN A 54 10.39 0.01 -6.91
CA ASN A 54 11.49 -0.26 -5.98
C ASN A 54 11.20 -1.44 -5.02
N LEU A 55 9.96 -1.94 -5.00
CA LEU A 55 9.63 -3.25 -4.47
C LEU A 55 10.26 -4.33 -5.36
N LEU A 56 11.01 -5.26 -4.74
CA LEU A 56 11.45 -6.46 -5.45
C LEU A 56 10.26 -7.43 -5.55
N ILE A 57 9.40 -7.21 -6.55
CA ILE A 57 8.37 -8.16 -6.95
C ILE A 57 9.04 -9.25 -7.80
N GLY A 58 9.85 -10.08 -7.14
CA GLY A 58 10.45 -11.30 -7.71
C GLY A 58 9.53 -12.51 -7.58
N PRO A 59 9.95 -13.74 -7.99
CA PRO A 59 9.15 -14.93 -7.79
C PRO A 59 8.81 -15.07 -6.30
N GLN A 60 7.52 -15.18 -6.00
CA GLN A 60 6.92 -15.04 -4.67
C GLN A 60 7.69 -15.77 -3.55
N PRO A 61 7.70 -15.22 -2.31
CA PRO A 61 6.94 -14.05 -1.85
C PRO A 61 7.62 -12.69 -2.10
N PRO A 62 6.83 -11.60 -2.26
CA PRO A 62 7.38 -10.26 -2.47
C PRO A 62 8.16 -9.76 -1.24
N ARG A 63 9.18 -8.94 -1.48
CA ARG A 63 10.08 -8.46 -0.42
C ARG A 63 10.60 -7.05 -0.63
N LEU A 64 10.84 -6.36 0.49
CA LEU A 64 11.54 -5.09 0.59
C LEU A 64 13.02 -5.34 0.84
N ARG A 65 13.90 -4.61 0.13
CA ARG A 65 15.34 -4.64 0.36
C ARG A 65 15.80 -3.39 1.09
N PHE A 66 16.31 -3.54 2.30
CA PHE A 66 17.10 -2.53 3.01
C PHE A 66 18.57 -2.79 2.70
N ALA A 67 19.17 -1.94 1.85
CA ALA A 67 20.61 -1.97 1.61
C ALA A 67 21.38 -1.54 2.89
N PRO A 68 22.69 -1.84 3.00
CA PRO A 68 23.54 -1.30 4.06
C PRO A 68 23.33 0.19 4.31
N GLY A 69 23.13 0.56 5.58
CA GLY A 69 22.90 1.94 6.03
C GLY A 69 21.48 2.46 5.81
N ILE A 70 20.61 1.73 5.10
CA ILE A 70 19.21 2.12 4.90
C ILE A 70 18.35 1.54 6.01
N THR A 71 17.66 2.41 6.74
CA THR A 71 16.79 2.04 7.87
C THR A 71 15.32 2.41 7.66
N SER A 72 14.97 3.06 6.55
CA SER A 72 13.60 3.40 6.20
C SER A 72 13.33 3.18 4.72
N LYS A 73 12.12 2.69 4.42
CA LYS A 73 11.59 2.52 3.07
C LYS A 73 10.18 3.07 3.01
N LEU A 74 9.86 3.75 1.92
CA LEU A 74 8.49 4.09 1.58
C LEU A 74 7.96 3.04 0.62
N VAL A 75 6.67 2.70 0.78
CA VAL A 75 5.89 1.93 -0.19
C VAL A 75 4.72 2.79 -0.59
N THR A 76 4.75 3.26 -1.82
CA THR A 76 3.71 4.13 -2.38
C THR A 76 2.67 3.29 -3.11
N VAL A 77 1.40 3.49 -2.75
CA VAL A 77 0.21 3.01 -3.43
C VAL A 77 -0.21 4.11 -4.40
N ASN A 78 -0.21 3.82 -5.70
CA ASN A 78 -0.65 4.75 -6.73
C ASN A 78 -1.98 4.22 -7.31
N PRO A 79 -3.13 4.74 -6.86
CA PRO A 79 -4.43 4.39 -7.43
C PRO A 79 -4.46 4.59 -8.96
N ILE A 80 -5.18 3.73 -9.66
CA ILE A 80 -5.37 3.77 -11.10
C ILE A 80 -6.83 4.10 -11.35
N ASN A 81 -7.11 5.32 -11.82
CA ASN A 81 -8.41 5.61 -12.42
C ASN A 81 -8.62 4.72 -13.65
N ASP A 82 -9.39 3.65 -13.49
CA ASP A 82 -9.69 2.69 -14.54
C ASP A 82 -11.08 2.87 -15.18
N GLY A 83 -11.92 3.69 -14.55
CA GLY A 83 -13.23 4.08 -15.01
C GLY A 83 -14.30 2.99 -14.89
N ASP A 84 -14.11 1.97 -14.04
CA ASP A 84 -15.15 0.98 -13.76
C ASP A 84 -16.32 1.62 -13.00
N PRO A 85 -17.52 1.73 -13.62
CA PRO A 85 -18.67 2.34 -12.96
C PRO A 85 -19.27 1.48 -11.83
N ASN A 86 -18.77 0.25 -11.61
CA ASN A 86 -19.23 -0.65 -10.55
C ASN A 86 -18.24 -0.78 -9.40
N GLU A 87 -17.11 -0.09 -9.47
CA GLU A 87 -16.14 -0.04 -8.38
C GLU A 87 -16.79 0.64 -7.14
N PRO A 88 -16.51 0.15 -5.92
CA PRO A 88 -17.01 0.78 -4.71
C PRO A 88 -16.45 2.21 -4.54
N ALA A 89 -17.14 3.04 -3.76
CA ALA A 89 -16.69 4.42 -3.48
C ALA A 89 -15.33 4.45 -2.75
N PHE A 90 -15.06 3.42 -1.95
CA PHE A 90 -13.81 3.23 -1.23
C PHE A 90 -13.37 1.77 -1.31
N GLU A 91 -12.08 1.58 -1.52
CA GLU A 91 -11.37 0.32 -1.35
C GLU A 91 -10.20 0.49 -0.37
N ASP A 92 -9.57 -0.62 0.00
CA ASP A 92 -8.44 -0.62 0.92
C ASP A 92 -7.27 -1.47 0.41
N VAL A 93 -6.07 -1.02 0.76
CA VAL A 93 -4.82 -1.77 0.58
C VAL A 93 -4.24 -2.03 1.96
N ILE A 94 -4.13 -3.31 2.32
CA ILE A 94 -3.58 -3.74 3.60
C ILE A 94 -2.18 -4.32 3.36
N LEU A 95 -1.16 -3.61 3.84
CA LEU A 95 0.23 -4.07 3.79
C LEU A 95 0.59 -4.76 5.11
N THR A 96 0.87 -6.06 5.06
CA THR A 96 1.30 -6.83 6.23
C THR A 96 2.76 -7.25 6.09
N ILE A 97 3.60 -6.77 7.02
CA ILE A 97 4.96 -7.27 7.19
C ILE A 97 4.87 -8.65 7.86
N ARG A 98 5.44 -9.66 7.21
CA ARG A 98 5.42 -11.04 7.71
C ARG A 98 6.75 -11.36 8.38
N GLY A 99 6.66 -11.94 9.58
CA GLY A 99 7.79 -12.64 10.22
C GLY A 99 8.20 -13.87 9.41
N ASP A 100 9.47 -14.25 9.53
CA ASP A 100 10.19 -15.13 8.61
C ASP A 100 9.59 -16.48 8.18
N ILE A 101 9.89 -16.85 6.92
CA ILE A 101 10.38 -18.18 6.53
C ILE A 101 11.87 -18.07 6.06
N GLY A 102 12.77 -17.54 6.94
CA GLY A 102 14.24 -17.34 6.78
C GLY A 102 14.67 -16.20 5.82
N GLN A 103 15.74 -15.40 5.96
CA GLN A 103 16.57 -14.88 7.06
C GLN A 103 16.72 -13.34 6.83
N TYR A 104 16.27 -12.36 7.64
CA TYR A 104 15.45 -12.35 8.84
C TYR A 104 14.81 -10.97 9.07
N LEU A 105 13.53 -10.89 9.42
CA LEU A 105 13.02 -9.88 10.38
C LEU A 105 12.61 -10.58 11.70
N ILE A 106 13.13 -10.15 12.86
CA ILE A 106 12.62 -10.56 14.18
C ILE A 106 12.15 -9.33 14.97
N VAL A 107 10.84 -9.07 14.86
CA VAL A 107 10.00 -8.34 15.81
C VAL A 107 8.90 -9.33 16.21
N PRO A 108 8.39 -9.36 17.47
CA PRO A 108 7.26 -10.22 17.78
C PRO A 108 5.98 -9.66 17.12
N GLY A 109 5.58 -10.23 15.98
CA GLY A 109 4.24 -10.00 15.42
C GLY A 109 4.15 -9.96 13.90
N ASN A 110 2.90 -10.02 13.41
CA ASN A 110 2.52 -9.51 12.09
C ASN A 110 2.21 -8.03 12.27
N GLU A 111 2.94 -7.15 11.57
CA GLU A 111 2.64 -5.72 11.60
C GLU A 111 1.85 -5.36 10.33
N THR A 112 0.70 -4.73 10.49
CA THR A 112 -0.20 -4.34 9.41
C THR A 112 -0.41 -2.83 9.43
N ALA A 113 -0.58 -2.25 8.25
CA ALA A 113 -1.10 -0.90 8.04
C ALA A 113 -2.06 -0.92 6.84
N SER A 114 -3.01 0.01 6.82
CA SER A 114 -3.98 0.18 5.74
C SER A 114 -3.84 1.55 5.08
N VAL A 115 -4.18 1.62 3.80
CA VAL A 115 -4.44 2.83 3.02
C VAL A 115 -5.81 2.65 2.40
N ASP A 116 -6.68 3.66 2.55
CA ASP A 116 -7.95 3.70 1.83
C ASP A 116 -7.75 4.37 0.46
N ILE A 117 -8.42 3.87 -0.57
CA ILE A 117 -8.45 4.43 -1.92
C ILE A 117 -9.86 4.93 -2.19
N ALA A 118 -10.00 6.25 -2.38
CA ALA A 118 -11.24 6.86 -2.85
C ALA A 118 -11.32 6.82 -4.38
N ASN A 119 -12.45 6.30 -4.88
CA ASN A 119 -12.80 6.32 -6.29
C ASN A 119 -13.05 7.76 -6.76
N LEU A 120 -12.79 8.06 -8.04
CA LEU A 120 -13.12 9.33 -8.66
C LEU A 120 -14.64 9.68 -8.63
N ILE A 121 -15.52 8.69 -8.50
CA ILE A 121 -16.99 8.89 -8.57
C ILE A 121 -17.58 9.56 -7.31
N ASP A 122 -16.90 9.56 -6.15
CA ASP A 122 -17.44 10.15 -4.91
C ASP A 122 -17.09 11.65 -4.71
N ALA A 123 -16.36 12.27 -5.66
CA ALA A 123 -16.02 13.69 -5.58
C ALA A 123 -17.16 14.64 -6.04
N VAL A 124 -18.32 14.13 -6.46
CA VAL A 124 -19.36 14.92 -7.14
C VAL A 124 -20.79 14.58 -6.69
N PHE A 125 -21.16 14.68 -5.41
CA PHE A 125 -22.59 14.75 -5.03
C PHE A 125 -22.94 15.62 -3.79
N GLU A 126 -22.10 16.58 -3.39
CA GLU A 126 -22.42 17.55 -2.32
C GLU A 126 -22.62 18.99 -2.84
N ASP A 127 -23.25 19.16 -4.01
CA ASP A 127 -23.85 20.46 -4.37
C ASP A 127 -24.98 20.25 -5.39
N GLY A 128 -26.24 20.31 -4.94
CA GLY A 128 -27.36 20.49 -5.87
C GLY A 128 -28.65 19.71 -5.63
N PHE A 129 -29.10 19.56 -4.38
CA PHE A 129 -30.54 19.38 -4.14
C PHE A 129 -31.07 20.50 -3.24
N GLU A 130 -31.01 21.74 -3.73
CA GLU A 130 -32.01 22.72 -3.28
C GLU A 130 -33.36 22.30 -3.85
N ALA A 131 -34.30 22.06 -2.92
CA ALA A 131 -35.65 21.62 -3.18
C ALA A 131 -36.35 22.47 -4.25
N MET A 132 -36.99 21.80 -5.22
CA MET A 132 -37.98 22.43 -6.08
C MET A 132 -39.39 22.21 -5.51
N ASP A 133 -40.05 23.35 -5.28
CA ASP A 133 -41.46 23.66 -4.95
C ASP A 133 -42.13 23.05 -3.69
#